data_AF-A0A316FN29-F1
#
_entry.id   AF-A0A316FN29-F1
#
_cell.length_a   1.000
_cell.length_b   1.000
_cell.length_c   1.000
_cell.angle_alpha   90.00
_cell.angle_beta   90.00
_cell.angle_gamma   90.00
#
_symmetry.space_group_name_H-M   'P 1'
#
loop_
_entity.id
_entity.type
_entity.pdbx_description
1 polymer ?
#
loop_
_entity_poly.entity_id
_entity_poly.type
_entity_poly.pdbx_seq_one_letter_code
_entity_poly.pdbx_strand_id
1 'polypeptide(L)'
;MREDLPQLAVKTAHQVWLSGEPEEARRLLKRAREFAREVGIPEVMASVHHCHAVIALAEDDLDAAREHNATAIRLIDKSTFAPQFRAMAHSTAALIEGAAGNLPEARAGHRTAIRVAVDSNDSPVVAQVLAGIADLALREGEPGRAAYLLGAADAVRGSGDRTVEQAERTFREARAALGDAGFDAAYHRGDAVTMATAFGAAGLESDASAEGPDRERGEDQQETRRPEQ
;
A
#
# COMPACT_ATOMS: atom_id res chain seq x y z
N MET A 1 -9.89 -35.87 -4.80
CA MET A 1 -8.88 -34.92 -5.32
C MET A 1 -9.05 -33.67 -4.48
N ARG A 2 -8.11 -33.34 -3.59
CA ARG A 2 -8.30 -32.25 -2.62
C ARG A 2 -8.33 -30.93 -3.38
N GLU A 3 -9.47 -30.29 -3.29
CA GLU A 3 -9.86 -29.02 -3.89
C GLU A 3 -9.18 -27.89 -3.10
N ASP A 4 -7.85 -27.79 -3.19
CA ASP A 4 -7.13 -26.66 -2.59
C ASP A 4 -7.43 -25.42 -3.43
N LEU A 5 -8.46 -24.67 -3.01
CA LEU A 5 -8.89 -23.44 -3.65
C LEU A 5 -7.69 -22.50 -3.87
N PRO A 6 -7.60 -21.81 -5.03
CA PRO A 6 -6.44 -20.97 -5.36
C PRO A 6 -6.14 -19.89 -4.32
N GLN A 7 -7.18 -19.33 -3.68
CA GLN A 7 -7.03 -18.35 -2.60
C GLN A 7 -6.40 -18.97 -1.35
N LEU A 8 -6.61 -20.27 -1.12
CA LEU A 8 -5.96 -21.02 -0.05
C LEU A 8 -4.48 -21.22 -0.38
N ALA A 9 -4.12 -21.56 -1.62
CA ALA A 9 -2.74 -21.78 -2.03
C ALA A 9 -1.85 -20.52 -1.90
N VAL A 10 -2.36 -19.34 -2.30
CA VAL A 10 -1.65 -18.05 -2.13
C VAL A 10 -1.49 -17.69 -0.65
N LYS A 11 -2.55 -17.85 0.15
CA LYS A 11 -2.49 -17.60 1.60
C LYS A 11 -1.51 -18.55 2.29
N THR A 12 -1.53 -19.84 1.94
CA THR A 12 -0.58 -20.82 2.48
C THR A 12 0.86 -20.50 2.08
N ALA A 13 1.12 -20.11 0.82
CA ALA A 13 2.45 -19.70 0.39
C ALA A 13 2.99 -18.52 1.23
N HIS A 14 2.16 -17.51 1.49
CA HIS A 14 2.53 -16.38 2.33
C HIS A 14 2.76 -16.78 3.80
N GLN A 15 1.93 -17.66 4.36
CA GLN A 15 2.13 -18.16 5.73
C GLN A 15 3.41 -18.99 5.89
N VAL A 16 3.74 -19.82 4.90
CA VAL A 16 4.97 -20.61 4.87
C VAL A 16 6.20 -19.68 4.74
N TRP A 17 6.09 -18.62 3.94
CA TRP A 17 7.10 -17.58 3.86
C TRP A 17 7.36 -16.94 5.23
N LEU A 18 6.31 -16.47 5.90
CA LEU A 18 6.37 -15.89 7.25
C LEU A 18 6.89 -16.85 8.32
N SER A 19 6.80 -18.17 8.08
CA SER A 19 7.31 -19.21 8.98
C SER A 19 8.80 -19.50 8.79
N GLY A 20 9.47 -18.83 7.84
CA GLY A 20 10.90 -19.00 7.57
C GLY A 20 11.23 -20.16 6.63
N GLU A 21 10.28 -20.60 5.81
CA GLU A 21 10.45 -21.70 4.84
C GLU A 21 10.40 -21.18 3.38
N PRO A 22 11.38 -20.37 2.92
CA PRO A 22 11.28 -19.64 1.65
C PRO A 22 11.20 -20.56 0.43
N GLU A 23 11.92 -21.69 0.41
CA GLU A 23 11.87 -22.62 -0.73
C GLU A 23 10.51 -23.28 -0.89
N GLU A 24 9.86 -23.65 0.23
CA GLU A 24 8.53 -24.23 0.20
C GLU A 24 7.49 -23.19 -0.21
N ALA A 25 7.61 -21.94 0.28
CA ALA A 25 6.77 -20.83 -0.13
C ALA A 25 6.84 -20.59 -1.65
N ARG A 26 8.06 -20.56 -2.22
CA ARG A 26 8.27 -20.41 -3.68
C ARG A 26 7.68 -21.58 -4.46
N ARG A 27 7.80 -22.82 -3.96
CA ARG A 27 7.20 -24.01 -4.58
C ARG A 27 5.68 -23.93 -4.61
N LEU A 28 5.06 -23.54 -3.50
CA LEU A 28 3.62 -23.35 -3.40
C LEU A 28 3.14 -22.24 -4.33
N LEU A 29 3.86 -21.12 -4.38
CA LEU A 29 3.50 -19.98 -5.22
C LEU A 29 3.62 -20.31 -6.72
N LYS A 30 4.63 -21.10 -7.12
CA LYS A 30 4.75 -21.63 -8.48
C LYS A 30 3.53 -22.49 -8.86
N ARG A 31 3.10 -23.40 -7.96
CA ARG A 31 1.91 -24.23 -8.18
C ARG A 31 0.63 -23.38 -8.25
N ALA A 32 0.49 -22.39 -7.37
CA ALA A 32 -0.63 -21.46 -7.39
C ALA A 32 -0.69 -20.68 -8.72
N ARG A 33 0.45 -20.31 -9.28
CA ARG A 33 0.55 -19.65 -10.60
C ARG A 33 0.15 -20.55 -11.76
N GLU A 34 0.61 -21.80 -11.77
CA GLU A 34 0.22 -22.78 -12.79
C GLU A 34 -1.29 -22.98 -12.78
N PHE A 35 -1.86 -23.20 -11.60
CA PHE A 35 -3.30 -23.32 -11.42
C PHE A 35 -4.08 -22.05 -11.81
N ALA A 36 -3.60 -20.87 -11.41
CA ALA A 36 -4.24 -19.60 -11.77
C ALA A 36 -4.32 -19.40 -13.30
N ARG A 37 -3.30 -19.85 -14.04
CA ARG A 37 -3.31 -19.83 -15.51
C ARG A 37 -4.33 -20.80 -16.10
N GLU A 38 -4.48 -21.98 -15.52
CA GLU A 38 -5.48 -22.97 -15.95
C GLU A 38 -6.90 -22.47 -15.72
N VAL A 39 -7.15 -21.83 -14.58
CA VAL A 39 -8.48 -21.30 -14.23
C VAL A 39 -8.81 -20.02 -15.01
N GLY A 40 -7.83 -19.16 -15.30
CA GLY A 40 -8.02 -17.97 -16.13
C GLY A 40 -8.87 -16.85 -15.51
N ILE A 41 -9.17 -16.93 -14.20
CA ILE A 41 -9.90 -15.90 -13.46
C ILE A 41 -8.93 -14.75 -13.11
N PRO A 42 -9.19 -13.50 -13.55
CA PRO A 42 -8.29 -12.37 -13.31
C PRO A 42 -7.96 -12.11 -11.84
N GLU A 43 -8.94 -12.22 -10.94
CA GLU A 43 -8.78 -12.01 -9.50
C GLU A 43 -7.83 -13.02 -8.87
N VAL A 44 -7.92 -14.29 -9.32
CA VAL A 44 -7.02 -15.36 -8.86
C VAL A 44 -5.59 -15.08 -9.33
N MET A 45 -5.42 -14.75 -10.61
CA MET A 45 -4.11 -14.38 -11.15
C MET A 45 -3.52 -13.16 -10.44
N ALA A 46 -4.34 -12.15 -10.15
CA ALA A 46 -3.91 -10.95 -9.45
C ALA A 46 -3.41 -11.27 -8.04
N SER A 47 -4.12 -12.14 -7.30
CA SER A 47 -3.70 -12.56 -5.95
C SER A 47 -2.32 -13.24 -5.94
N VAL A 48 -2.04 -14.08 -6.94
CA VAL A 48 -0.74 -14.74 -7.12
C VAL A 48 0.34 -13.71 -7.42
N HIS A 49 0.09 -12.77 -8.34
CA HIS A 49 1.03 -11.70 -8.66
C HIS A 49 1.30 -10.77 -7.47
N HIS A 50 0.27 -10.42 -6.69
CA HIS A 50 0.45 -9.62 -5.48
C HIS A 50 1.31 -10.35 -4.43
N CYS A 51 1.10 -11.65 -4.22
CA CYS A 51 1.93 -12.43 -3.30
C CYS A 51 3.39 -12.50 -3.75
N HIS A 52 3.64 -12.66 -5.06
CA HIS A 52 4.98 -12.57 -5.61
C HIS A 52 5.62 -11.20 -5.34
N ALA A 53 4.86 -10.12 -5.48
CA ALA A 53 5.37 -8.78 -5.22
C ALA A 53 5.73 -8.54 -3.75
N VAL A 54 4.91 -9.04 -2.82
CA VAL A 54 5.18 -8.93 -1.37
C VAL A 54 6.45 -9.69 -1.00
N ILE A 55 6.64 -10.91 -1.52
CA ILE A 55 7.86 -11.69 -1.28
C ILE A 55 9.08 -11.00 -1.90
N ALA A 56 8.98 -10.53 -3.14
CA ALA A 56 10.08 -9.83 -3.79
C ALA A 56 10.47 -8.53 -3.04
N LEU A 57 9.49 -7.80 -2.50
CA LEU A 57 9.75 -6.63 -1.65
C LEU A 57 10.48 -7.02 -0.35
N ALA A 58 10.10 -8.13 0.28
CA ALA A 58 10.78 -8.65 1.46
C ALA A 58 12.23 -9.08 1.18
N GLU A 59 12.49 -9.54 -0.06
CA GLU A 59 13.82 -9.89 -0.56
C GLU A 59 14.62 -8.69 -1.08
N ASP A 60 14.07 -7.47 -1.02
CA ASP A 60 14.65 -6.23 -1.56
C ASP A 60 14.84 -6.25 -3.10
N ASP A 61 14.18 -7.18 -3.81
CA ASP A 61 14.11 -7.24 -5.28
C ASP A 61 13.00 -6.31 -5.79
N LEU A 62 13.30 -5.00 -5.80
CA LEU A 62 12.35 -3.96 -6.13
C LEU A 62 11.85 -4.03 -7.58
N ASP A 63 12.66 -4.54 -8.51
CA ASP A 63 12.30 -4.67 -9.92
C ASP A 63 11.25 -5.77 -10.09
N ALA A 64 11.48 -6.96 -9.52
CA ALA A 64 10.50 -8.04 -9.53
C ALA A 64 9.22 -7.64 -8.77
N ALA A 65 9.36 -6.96 -7.63
CA ALA A 65 8.22 -6.47 -6.85
C ALA A 65 7.34 -5.52 -7.68
N ARG A 66 7.96 -4.57 -8.37
CA ARG A 66 7.26 -3.60 -9.24
C ARG A 66 6.57 -4.29 -10.41
N GLU A 67 7.24 -5.20 -11.11
CA GLU A 67 6.66 -5.92 -12.25
C GLU A 67 5.43 -6.73 -11.85
N HIS A 68 5.57 -7.50 -10.77
CA HIS A 68 4.49 -8.34 -10.27
C HIS A 68 3.32 -7.53 -9.72
N ASN A 69 3.56 -6.47 -8.94
CA ASN A 69 2.47 -5.67 -8.41
C ASN A 69 1.75 -4.87 -9.51
N ALA A 70 2.48 -4.34 -10.49
CA ALA A 70 1.86 -3.67 -11.64
C ALA A 70 0.94 -4.64 -12.42
N THR A 71 1.34 -5.91 -12.53
CA THR A 71 0.50 -6.94 -13.14
C THR A 71 -0.75 -7.23 -12.31
N ALA A 72 -0.62 -7.33 -10.99
CA ALA A 72 -1.76 -7.48 -10.08
C ALA A 72 -2.77 -6.33 -10.23
N ILE A 73 -2.29 -5.08 -10.20
CA ILE A 73 -3.13 -3.87 -10.37
C ILE A 73 -3.87 -3.89 -11.71
N ARG A 74 -3.18 -4.16 -12.83
CA ARG A 74 -3.83 -4.22 -14.16
C ARG A 74 -4.95 -5.26 -14.25
N LEU A 75 -4.81 -6.38 -13.55
CA LEU A 75 -5.80 -7.45 -13.54
C LEU A 75 -7.04 -7.07 -12.72
N ILE A 76 -6.89 -6.30 -11.65
CA ILE A 76 -7.99 -5.90 -10.76
C ILE A 76 -8.62 -4.55 -11.09
N ASP A 77 -7.94 -3.66 -11.82
CA ASP A 77 -8.52 -2.39 -12.26
C ASP A 77 -9.74 -2.60 -13.17
N LYS A 78 -9.82 -3.77 -13.81
CA LYS A 78 -10.98 -4.20 -14.61
C LYS A 78 -12.11 -4.80 -13.76
N SER A 79 -11.88 -5.05 -12.47
CA SER A 79 -12.82 -5.68 -11.55
C SER A 79 -13.43 -4.66 -10.60
N THR A 80 -14.76 -4.56 -10.62
CA THR A 80 -15.53 -3.72 -9.68
C THR A 80 -15.75 -4.39 -8.32
N PHE A 81 -15.36 -5.66 -8.15
CA PHE A 81 -15.78 -6.50 -7.04
C PHE A 81 -14.76 -6.65 -5.90
N ALA A 82 -13.60 -6.00 -5.97
CA ALA A 82 -12.52 -6.19 -4.99
C ALA A 82 -11.86 -4.88 -4.49
N PRO A 83 -12.62 -3.98 -3.84
CA PRO A 83 -12.06 -2.74 -3.29
C PRO A 83 -10.95 -3.00 -2.26
N GLN A 84 -11.08 -4.04 -1.41
CA GLN A 84 -10.07 -4.41 -0.42
C GLN A 84 -8.72 -4.72 -1.08
N PHE A 85 -8.76 -5.56 -2.12
CA PHE A 85 -7.56 -5.98 -2.83
C PHE A 85 -6.92 -4.83 -3.61
N ARG A 86 -7.73 -3.91 -4.16
CA ARG A 86 -7.22 -2.68 -4.78
C ARG A 86 -6.48 -1.80 -3.78
N ALA A 87 -7.04 -1.60 -2.58
CA ALA A 87 -6.36 -0.87 -1.51
C ALA A 87 -5.01 -1.51 -1.14
N MET A 88 -5.00 -2.83 -0.94
CA MET A 88 -3.77 -3.57 -0.63
C MET A 88 -2.72 -3.43 -1.73
N ALA A 89 -3.10 -3.63 -3.00
CA ALA A 89 -2.18 -3.55 -4.13
C ALA A 89 -1.59 -2.14 -4.32
N HIS A 90 -2.40 -1.08 -4.14
CA HIS A 90 -1.90 0.29 -4.15
C HIS A 90 -0.97 0.58 -2.96
N SER A 91 -1.25 0.04 -1.78
CA SER A 91 -0.36 0.17 -0.62
C SER A 91 0.97 -0.55 -0.86
N THR A 92 0.95 -1.75 -1.44
CA THR A 92 2.17 -2.48 -1.84
C THR A 92 2.97 -1.70 -2.89
N ALA A 93 2.32 -1.08 -3.88
CA ALA A 93 2.99 -0.22 -4.86
C ALA A 93 3.71 0.94 -4.18
N ALA A 94 3.04 1.59 -3.24
CA ALA A 94 3.61 2.69 -2.49
C ALA A 94 4.80 2.28 -1.62
N LEU A 95 4.73 1.11 -0.97
CA LEU A 95 5.86 0.54 -0.24
C LEU A 95 7.08 0.28 -1.13
N ILE A 96 6.86 -0.25 -2.35
CA ILE A 96 7.92 -0.48 -3.34
C ILE A 96 8.58 0.85 -3.74
N GLU A 97 7.80 1.89 -4.01
CA GLU A 97 8.35 3.20 -4.37
C GLU A 97 9.06 3.86 -3.18
N GLY A 98 8.53 3.70 -1.96
CA GLY A 98 9.22 4.11 -0.74
C GLY A 98 10.58 3.42 -0.61
N ALA A 99 10.63 2.10 -0.83
CA ALA A 99 11.85 1.29 -0.84
C ALA A 99 12.88 1.79 -1.86
N ALA A 100 12.42 2.23 -3.03
CA ALA A 100 13.25 2.82 -4.08
C ALA A 100 13.68 4.27 -3.79
N GLY A 101 13.17 4.91 -2.73
CA GLY A 101 13.43 6.32 -2.41
C GLY A 101 12.53 7.32 -3.15
N ASN A 102 11.53 6.84 -3.89
CA ASN A 102 10.56 7.63 -4.64
C ASN A 102 9.40 8.05 -3.72
N LEU A 103 9.71 8.90 -2.74
CA LEU A 103 8.76 9.30 -1.68
C LEU A 103 7.50 10.02 -2.21
N PRO A 104 7.56 10.89 -3.23
CA PRO A 104 6.35 11.50 -3.81
C PRO A 104 5.38 10.46 -4.38
N GLU A 105 5.90 9.46 -5.09
CA GLU A 105 5.12 8.36 -5.66
C GLU A 105 4.54 7.46 -4.56
N ALA A 106 5.32 7.15 -3.53
CA ALA A 106 4.87 6.43 -2.36
C ALA A 106 3.71 7.15 -1.66
N ARG A 107 3.83 8.48 -1.45
CA ARG A 107 2.76 9.31 -0.88
C ARG A 107 1.49 9.27 -1.72
N ALA A 108 1.61 9.44 -3.04
CA ALA A 108 0.47 9.40 -3.94
C ALA A 108 -0.24 8.03 -3.94
N GLY A 109 0.55 6.94 -3.93
CA GLY A 109 0.04 5.58 -3.85
C GLY A 109 -0.68 5.29 -2.54
N HIS A 110 -0.08 5.65 -1.40
CA HIS A 110 -0.71 5.49 -0.09
C HIS A 110 -1.98 6.33 0.08
N ARG A 111 -2.02 7.54 -0.48
CA ARG A 111 -3.24 8.37 -0.50
C ARG A 111 -4.37 7.68 -1.25
N THR A 112 -4.06 7.03 -2.37
CA THR A 112 -5.05 6.25 -3.13
C THR A 112 -5.51 5.04 -2.33
N ALA A 113 -4.56 4.31 -1.72
CA ALA A 113 -4.84 3.12 -0.92
C ALA A 113 -5.76 3.42 0.26
N ILE A 114 -5.52 4.48 1.04
CA ILE A 114 -6.31 4.77 2.24
C ILE A 114 -7.75 5.19 1.92
N ARG A 115 -7.95 5.91 0.81
CA ARG A 115 -9.30 6.23 0.32
C ARG A 115 -10.08 4.96 0.02
N VAL A 116 -9.49 4.09 -0.80
CA VAL A 116 -10.13 2.82 -1.21
C VAL A 116 -10.35 1.90 0.01
N ALA A 117 -9.42 1.87 0.97
CA ALA A 117 -9.53 1.06 2.16
C ALA A 117 -10.69 1.50 3.05
N VAL A 118 -10.82 2.80 3.31
CA VAL A 118 -11.93 3.34 4.13
C VAL A 118 -13.27 3.12 3.44
N ASP A 119 -13.35 3.32 2.11
CA ASP A 119 -14.56 3.04 1.33
C ASP A 119 -14.94 1.55 1.35
N SER A 120 -13.97 0.64 1.54
CA SER A 120 -14.23 -0.80 1.65
C SER A 120 -14.83 -1.21 3.00
N ASN A 121 -14.80 -0.34 4.02
CA ASN A 121 -15.24 -0.57 5.38
C ASN A 121 -14.68 -1.86 6.02
N ASP A 122 -13.46 -2.22 5.66
CA ASP A 122 -12.75 -3.42 6.11
C ASP A 122 -11.60 -3.02 7.06
N SER A 123 -11.79 -3.24 8.36
CA SER A 123 -10.83 -2.85 9.40
C SER A 123 -9.43 -3.45 9.20
N PRO A 124 -9.27 -4.77 8.95
CA PRO A 124 -7.98 -5.35 8.57
C PRO A 124 -7.27 -4.63 7.41
N VAL A 125 -8.02 -4.27 6.35
CA VAL A 125 -7.43 -3.59 5.17
C VAL A 125 -7.00 -2.17 5.52
N VAL A 126 -7.84 -1.41 6.23
CA VAL A 126 -7.48 -0.05 6.69
C VAL A 126 -6.23 -0.08 7.57
N ALA A 127 -6.14 -1.02 8.50
CA ALA A 127 -4.97 -1.20 9.35
C ALA A 127 -3.70 -1.51 8.54
N GLN A 128 -3.78 -2.42 7.56
CA GLN A 128 -2.65 -2.73 6.69
C GLN A 128 -2.17 -1.49 5.91
N VAL A 129 -3.09 -0.66 5.41
CA VAL A 129 -2.73 0.57 4.72
C VAL A 129 -2.11 1.59 5.68
N LEU A 130 -2.63 1.75 6.89
CA LEU A 130 -2.04 2.62 7.92
C LEU A 130 -0.61 2.19 8.28
N ALA A 131 -0.36 0.88 8.41
CA ALA A 131 0.99 0.36 8.61
C ALA A 131 1.92 0.66 7.42
N GLY A 132 1.40 0.61 6.19
CA GLY A 132 2.15 1.07 5.01
C GLY A 132 2.49 2.57 5.07
N ILE A 133 1.56 3.41 5.52
CA ILE A 133 1.80 4.86 5.67
C ILE A 133 2.81 5.13 6.79
N ALA A 134 2.87 4.28 7.82
CA ALA A 134 3.90 4.37 8.84
C ALA A 134 5.31 4.20 8.23
N ASP A 135 5.47 3.30 7.25
CA ASP A 135 6.73 3.13 6.52
C ASP A 135 7.12 4.40 5.77
N LEU A 136 6.18 5.03 5.08
CA LEU A 136 6.39 6.34 4.43
C LEU A 136 6.86 7.39 5.44
N ALA A 137 6.15 7.53 6.57
CA ALA A 137 6.52 8.51 7.60
C ALA A 137 7.93 8.27 8.15
N LEU A 138 8.32 7.00 8.32
CA LEU A 138 9.67 6.65 8.74
C LEU A 138 10.73 7.08 7.72
N ARG A 139 10.48 6.80 6.43
CA ARG A 139 11.36 7.22 5.32
C ARG A 139 11.47 8.73 5.16
N GLU A 140 10.45 9.46 5.58
CA GLU A 140 10.42 10.92 5.62
C GLU A 140 11.13 11.51 6.85
N GLY A 141 11.69 10.66 7.72
CA GLY A 141 12.40 11.10 8.91
C GLY A 141 11.47 11.43 10.08
N GLU A 142 10.24 10.92 10.08
CA GLU A 142 9.24 11.14 11.12
C GLU A 142 8.97 9.85 11.95
N PRO A 143 9.95 9.32 12.71
CA PRO A 143 9.78 8.05 13.42
C PRO A 143 8.66 8.11 14.48
N GLY A 144 8.43 9.29 15.09
CA GLY A 144 7.32 9.52 16.02
C GLY A 144 5.94 9.42 15.35
N ARG A 145 5.85 9.81 14.07
CA ARG A 145 4.65 9.68 13.27
C ARG A 145 4.44 8.23 12.83
N ALA A 146 5.51 7.54 12.45
CA ALA A 146 5.49 6.12 12.13
C ALA A 146 4.97 5.29 13.33
N ALA A 147 5.52 5.50 14.53
CA ALA A 147 5.07 4.81 15.74
C ALA A 147 3.58 5.06 16.03
N TYR A 148 3.11 6.31 15.93
CA TYR A 148 1.69 6.65 16.06
C TYR A 148 0.80 5.90 15.05
N LEU A 149 1.22 5.81 13.78
CA LEU A 149 0.47 5.14 12.73
C LEU A 149 0.43 3.62 12.92
N LEU A 150 1.49 3.01 13.45
CA LEU A 150 1.48 1.60 13.83
C LEU A 150 0.49 1.32 14.97
N GLY A 151 0.48 2.16 16.01
CA GLY A 151 -0.52 2.05 17.08
C GLY A 151 -1.94 2.26 16.57
N ALA A 152 -2.14 3.20 15.65
CA ALA A 152 -3.42 3.43 14.99
C ALA A 152 -3.88 2.23 14.16
N ALA A 153 -2.97 1.59 13.43
CA ALA A 153 -3.27 0.36 12.68
C ALA A 153 -3.76 -0.75 13.62
N ASP A 154 -3.07 -0.96 14.73
CA ASP A 154 -3.42 -2.00 15.70
C ASP A 154 -4.73 -1.68 16.43
N ALA A 155 -5.00 -0.41 16.76
CA ALA A 155 -6.25 0.05 17.34
C ALA A 155 -7.45 -0.18 16.39
N VAL A 156 -7.29 0.18 15.11
CA VAL A 156 -8.32 -0.03 14.08
C VAL A 156 -8.62 -1.51 13.87
N ARG A 157 -7.58 -2.36 13.89
CA ARG A 157 -7.73 -3.81 13.74
C ARG A 157 -8.23 -4.51 15.01
N GLY A 158 -7.97 -3.92 16.17
CA GLY A 158 -8.20 -4.50 17.50
C GLY A 158 -7.08 -5.42 18.00
N SER A 159 -6.01 -5.62 17.22
CA SER A 159 -4.86 -6.46 17.56
C SER A 159 -3.68 -6.19 16.64
N GLY A 160 -2.45 -6.42 17.11
CA GLY A 160 -1.24 -6.38 16.28
C GLY A 160 -1.27 -7.31 15.07
N ASP A 161 -0.94 -6.79 13.88
CA ASP A 161 -0.76 -7.61 12.67
C ASP A 161 0.72 -7.96 12.42
N ARG A 162 1.09 -9.20 12.74
CA ARG A 162 2.45 -9.72 12.51
C ARG A 162 2.64 -10.37 11.14
N THR A 163 1.62 -10.34 10.28
CA THR A 163 1.68 -10.94 8.94
C THR A 163 2.21 -9.98 7.88
N VAL A 164 2.52 -8.73 8.27
CA VAL A 164 3.06 -7.69 7.39
C VAL A 164 4.50 -7.42 7.78
N GLU A 165 5.46 -8.06 7.09
CA GLU A 165 6.90 -7.94 7.40
C GLU A 165 7.41 -6.51 7.38
N GLN A 166 6.92 -5.70 6.44
CA GLN A 166 7.29 -4.29 6.37
C GLN A 166 6.87 -3.53 7.63
N ALA A 167 5.70 -3.82 8.20
CA ALA A 167 5.24 -3.18 9.43
C ALA A 167 6.14 -3.52 10.63
N GLU A 168 6.58 -4.79 10.73
CA GLU A 168 7.53 -5.23 11.76
C GLU A 168 8.91 -4.57 11.58
N ARG A 169 9.35 -4.38 10.34
CA ARG A 169 10.58 -3.62 10.03
C ARG A 169 10.44 -2.16 10.47
N THR A 170 9.36 -1.49 10.07
CA THR A 170 9.05 -0.10 10.47
C THR A 170 8.97 0.04 11.99
N PHE A 171 8.35 -0.93 12.68
CA PHE A 171 8.26 -0.97 14.15
C PHE A 171 9.65 -0.94 14.77
N ARG A 172 10.54 -1.86 14.36
CA ARG A 172 11.90 -1.95 14.91
C ARG A 172 12.73 -0.71 14.63
N GLU A 173 12.66 -0.17 13.41
CA GLU A 173 13.41 1.01 13.02
C GLU A 173 12.93 2.28 13.75
N ALA A 174 11.61 2.49 13.85
CA ALA A 174 11.04 3.60 14.60
C ALA A 174 11.37 3.52 16.10
N ARG A 175 11.32 2.30 16.68
CA ARG A 175 11.70 2.07 18.07
C ARG A 175 13.18 2.32 18.32
N ALA A 176 14.05 1.90 17.41
CA ALA A 176 15.48 2.19 17.50
C ALA A 176 15.78 3.70 17.43
N ALA A 177 15.05 4.45 16.61
CA ALA A 177 15.22 5.90 16.46
C ALA A 177 14.71 6.71 17.67
N LEU A 178 13.61 6.30 18.30
CA LEU A 178 12.98 7.02 19.41
C LEU A 178 13.42 6.56 20.81
N GLY A 179 13.96 5.33 20.90
CA GLY A 179 14.07 4.61 22.16
C GLY A 179 12.71 4.12 22.67
N ASP A 180 12.73 3.20 23.64
CA ASP A 180 11.54 2.51 24.14
C ASP A 180 10.44 3.48 24.63
N ALA A 181 10.78 4.39 25.55
CA ALA A 181 9.80 5.31 26.12
C ALA A 181 9.21 6.28 25.08
N GLY A 182 10.03 6.75 24.12
CA GLY A 182 9.58 7.64 23.06
C GLY A 182 8.67 6.92 22.06
N PHE A 183 9.01 5.67 21.74
CA PHE A 183 8.20 4.81 20.89
C PHE A 183 6.85 4.50 21.55
N ASP A 184 6.84 3.99 22.78
CA ASP A 184 5.63 3.61 23.50
C ASP A 184 4.67 4.80 23.64
N ALA A 185 5.20 5.98 24.00
CA ALA A 185 4.39 7.19 24.09
C ALA A 185 3.80 7.62 22.75
N ALA A 186 4.52 7.45 21.64
CA ALA A 186 4.03 7.78 20.31
C ALA A 186 3.01 6.77 19.80
N TYR A 187 3.30 5.48 20.00
CA TYR A 187 2.45 4.35 19.61
C TYR A 187 1.11 4.40 20.34
N HIS A 188 1.09 4.59 21.66
CA HIS A 188 -0.17 4.66 22.44
C HIS A 188 -1.04 5.88 22.14
N ARG A 189 -0.51 6.94 21.52
CA ARG A 189 -1.39 8.01 20.98
C ARG A 189 -2.29 7.50 19.85
N GLY A 190 -1.90 6.42 19.17
CA GLY A 190 -2.69 5.76 18.14
C GLY A 190 -3.91 5.01 18.66
N ASP A 191 -3.97 4.68 19.96
CA ASP A 191 -5.05 3.88 20.57
C ASP A 191 -6.45 4.53 20.43
N ALA A 192 -6.50 5.85 20.28
CA ALA A 192 -7.74 6.60 20.07
C ALA A 192 -8.24 6.59 18.62
N VAL A 193 -7.47 6.05 17.68
CA VAL A 193 -7.87 5.98 16.27
C VAL A 193 -8.89 4.88 16.06
N THR A 194 -9.93 5.21 15.32
CA THR A 194 -11.06 4.32 15.00
C THR A 194 -11.20 4.23 13.49
N MET A 195 -12.03 3.30 13.00
CA MET A 195 -12.39 3.25 11.58
C MET A 195 -12.89 4.60 11.04
N ALA A 196 -13.65 5.35 11.84
CA ALA A 196 -14.18 6.65 11.44
C ALA A 196 -13.11 7.74 11.35
N THR A 197 -12.01 7.63 12.10
CA THR A 197 -10.94 8.64 12.15
C THR A 197 -9.68 8.21 11.41
N ALA A 198 -9.60 6.98 10.88
CA ALA A 198 -8.44 6.41 10.22
C ALA A 198 -7.95 7.25 9.02
N PHE A 199 -8.87 7.78 8.21
CA PHE A 199 -8.51 8.63 7.07
C PHE A 199 -7.78 9.91 7.50
N GLY A 200 -8.31 10.62 8.49
CA GLY A 200 -7.66 11.82 9.04
C GLY A 200 -6.36 11.47 9.77
N ALA A 201 -6.33 10.33 10.47
CA ALA A 201 -5.14 9.84 11.14
C ALA A 201 -3.99 9.55 10.17
N ALA A 202 -4.26 9.16 8.92
CA ALA A 202 -3.24 9.00 7.88
C ALA A 202 -2.55 10.33 7.50
N GLY A 203 -3.24 11.46 7.62
CA GLY A 203 -2.66 12.79 7.33
C GLY A 203 -2.23 12.98 5.88
N LEU A 204 -2.85 12.24 4.94
CA LEU A 204 -2.61 12.33 3.50
C LEU A 204 -3.71 13.11 2.77
N GLU A 205 -4.26 14.14 3.42
CA GLU A 205 -5.24 15.04 2.82
C GLU A 205 -4.62 15.89 1.71
N SER A 206 -5.44 16.41 0.79
CA SER A 206 -4.99 16.95 -0.50
C SER A 206 -4.02 18.12 -0.37
N ASP A 207 -2.90 18.05 -1.10
CA ASP A 207 -2.30 19.23 -1.74
C ASP A 207 -3.32 19.81 -2.73
N ALA A 208 -4.29 20.58 -2.22
CA ALA A 208 -5.09 21.51 -3.00
C ALA A 208 -4.42 22.91 -3.05
N SER A 209 -3.19 23.05 -2.53
CA SER A 209 -2.51 24.34 -2.37
C SER A 209 -1.35 24.57 -3.32
N ALA A 210 -1.18 23.73 -4.36
CA ALA A 210 -0.12 23.88 -5.37
C ALA A 210 -0.61 24.19 -6.79
N GLU A 211 -1.89 24.58 -6.96
CA GLU A 211 -2.34 25.29 -8.16
C GLU A 211 -2.53 26.77 -7.81
N GLY A 212 -1.48 27.56 -8.05
CA GLY A 212 -1.56 29.01 -7.98
C GLY A 212 -2.55 29.57 -9.01
N PRO A 213 -3.17 30.74 -8.74
CA PRO A 213 -4.13 31.34 -9.65
C PRO A 213 -3.35 31.97 -10.80
N ASP A 214 -3.33 31.31 -11.95
CA ASP A 214 -2.94 31.99 -13.16
C ASP A 214 -3.67 31.34 -14.33
N ARG A 215 -4.68 32.03 -14.88
CA ARG A 215 -4.97 32.20 -16.32
C ARG A 215 -6.23 33.07 -16.51
N GLU A 216 -6.10 34.37 -16.27
CA GLU A 216 -6.82 35.35 -17.09
C GLU A 216 -5.83 36.43 -17.55
N ARG A 217 -5.06 36.06 -18.58
CA ARG A 217 -4.49 37.02 -19.52
C ARG A 217 -4.83 36.52 -20.92
N GLY A 218 -6.11 36.68 -21.28
CA GLY A 218 -6.54 36.66 -22.67
C GLY A 218 -6.02 37.93 -23.32
N GLU A 219 -4.94 37.81 -24.08
CA GLU A 219 -4.44 38.87 -24.93
C GLU A 219 -5.44 39.11 -26.07
N ASP A 220 -6.11 40.25 -26.02
CA ASP A 220 -6.76 40.88 -27.18
C ASP A 220 -5.68 41.20 -28.22
N GLN A 221 -5.56 40.37 -29.26
CA GLN A 221 -4.95 40.74 -30.53
C GLN A 221 -5.94 40.45 -31.66
N GLN A 222 -6.95 41.32 -31.81
CA GLN A 222 -7.66 41.46 -33.08
C GLN A 222 -6.93 42.48 -33.96
N GLU A 223 -6.07 41.93 -34.83
CA GLU A 223 -6.04 42.22 -36.27
C GLU A 223 -6.42 43.64 -36.74
N THR A 224 -5.46 44.55 -36.69
CA THR A 224 -5.48 45.77 -37.52
C THR A 224 -4.88 45.46 -38.90
N ARG A 225 -5.71 45.09 -39.89
CA ARG A 225 -5.34 45.20 -41.32
C ARG A 225 -6.46 45.82 -42.16
N ARG A 226 -6.19 47.10 -42.50
CA ARG A 226 -6.67 48.01 -43.56
C ARG A 226 -7.59 47.47 -44.67
N PRO A 227 -8.33 48.41 -45.28
CA PRO A 227 -8.24 48.62 -46.73
C PRO A 227 -7.69 50.03 -47.07
N GLU A 228 -6.72 50.08 -47.97
CA GLU A 228 -6.33 51.31 -48.70
C GLU A 228 -7.33 51.58 -49.83
N GLN A 229 -7.49 52.87 -50.13
CA GLN A 229 -8.28 53.43 -51.23
C GLN A 229 -7.57 53.27 -52.58
#